data_AF-Q1NC11-F1
#
_entry.id   AF-Q1NC11-F1
#
_cell.length_a   1.000
_cell.length_b   1.000
_cell.length_c   1.000
_cell.angle_alpha   90.00
_cell.angle_beta   90.00
_cell.angle_gamma   90.00
#
_symmetry.space_group_name_H-M   'P 1'
#
loop_
_entity.id
_entity.type
_entity.pdbx_description
1 polymer ?
#
loop_
_entity_poly.entity_id
_entity_poly.type
_entity_poly.pdbx_seq_one_letter_code
_entity_poly.pdbx_strand_id
1 'polypeptide(L)'
;MTEVPTLAVARTFWEKVTILHALHHNGKLREGMSRHYYDVLMLDQAGITNEAMGRIDLLEQVVHNKSLMFADRSASYDTAVVGTLRLSPDGATWEKLERDYGAMSEMFMAAPPKFEALMKGLAAIEGTINGR
;
A
#
# COMPACT_ATOMS: atom_id res chain seq x y z
N MET A 1 10.75 -18.74 16.85
CA MET A 1 10.74 -17.91 15.63
C MET A 1 9.63 -18.45 14.75
N THR A 2 8.63 -17.64 14.43
CA THR A 2 7.57 -18.06 13.50
C THR A 2 8.09 -17.77 12.10
N GLU A 3 8.42 -18.80 11.33
CA GLU A 3 8.80 -18.64 9.93
C GLU A 3 7.54 -18.39 9.10
N VAL A 4 7.39 -17.17 8.60
CA VAL A 4 6.31 -16.84 7.66
C VAL A 4 6.84 -17.11 6.25
N PRO A 5 6.11 -17.88 5.41
CA PRO A 5 6.55 -18.14 4.04
C PRO A 5 6.73 -16.82 3.26
N THR A 6 7.89 -16.64 2.63
CA THR A 6 8.22 -15.44 1.81
C THR A 6 7.16 -15.13 0.76
N LEU A 7 6.58 -16.18 0.17
CA LEU A 7 5.46 -16.07 -0.79
C LEU A 7 4.25 -15.35 -0.19
N ALA A 8 3.90 -15.65 1.06
CA ALA A 8 2.76 -15.05 1.75
C ALA A 8 3.03 -13.57 2.06
N VAL A 9 4.27 -13.22 2.38
CA VAL A 9 4.68 -11.84 2.67
C VAL A 9 4.68 -10.98 1.40
N ALA A 10 5.24 -11.49 0.30
CA ALA A 10 5.22 -10.81 -1.00
C ALA A 10 3.79 -10.61 -1.53
N ARG A 11 2.92 -11.61 -1.37
CA ARG A 11 1.48 -11.46 -1.68
C ARG A 11 0.83 -10.38 -0.82
N THR A 12 1.09 -10.38 0.48
CA THR A 12 0.55 -9.36 1.40
C THR A 12 0.98 -7.96 0.98
N PHE A 13 2.23 -7.78 0.55
CA PHE A 13 2.71 -6.52 0.01
C PHE A 13 1.86 -6.05 -1.18
N TRP A 14 1.64 -6.91 -2.18
CA TRP A 14 0.79 -6.57 -3.34
C TRP A 14 -0.67 -6.30 -2.97
N GLU A 15 -1.21 -7.01 -1.98
CA GLU A 15 -2.56 -6.73 -1.46
C GLU A 15 -2.66 -5.34 -0.83
N LYS A 16 -1.62 -4.89 -0.11
CA LYS A 16 -1.58 -3.54 0.47
C LYS A 16 -1.36 -2.46 -0.58
N VAL A 17 -0.44 -2.68 -1.52
CA VAL A 17 -0.18 -1.78 -2.66
C VAL A 17 -1.45 -1.52 -3.47
N THR A 18 -2.19 -2.58 -3.79
CA THR A 18 -3.46 -2.45 -4.54
C THR A 18 -4.55 -1.74 -3.74
N ILE A 19 -4.58 -1.88 -2.41
CA ILE A 19 -5.46 -1.07 -1.55
C ILE A 19 -5.11 0.41 -1.66
N LEU A 20 -3.83 0.80 -1.59
CA LEU A 20 -3.43 2.20 -1.71
C LEU A 20 -3.77 2.78 -3.09
N HIS A 21 -3.54 2.00 -4.15
CA HIS A 21 -3.94 2.39 -5.51
C HIS A 21 -5.44 2.64 -5.63
N ALA A 22 -6.27 1.78 -5.05
CA ALA A 22 -7.71 1.99 -5.02
C ALA A 22 -8.09 3.25 -4.23
N LEU A 23 -7.48 3.48 -3.07
CA LEU A 23 -7.72 4.67 -2.24
C LEU A 23 -7.36 5.96 -2.97
N HIS A 24 -6.27 5.97 -3.74
CA HIS A 24 -5.89 7.09 -4.58
C HIS A 24 -6.98 7.42 -5.62
N HIS A 25 -7.56 6.41 -6.27
CA HIS A 25 -8.57 6.63 -7.32
C HIS A 25 -9.96 6.97 -6.80
N ASN A 26 -10.38 6.35 -5.70
CA ASN A 26 -11.75 6.52 -5.18
C ASN A 26 -11.87 7.58 -4.08
N GLY A 27 -10.76 7.99 -3.45
CA GLY A 27 -10.75 8.95 -2.34
C GLY A 27 -11.53 8.49 -1.10
N LYS A 28 -11.94 7.22 -1.02
CA LYS A 28 -12.80 6.64 0.03
C LYS A 28 -11.99 6.29 1.29
N LEU A 29 -11.12 7.20 1.73
CA LEU A 29 -10.37 7.03 2.96
C LEU A 29 -11.32 7.08 4.17
N ARG A 30 -11.28 6.03 4.99
CA ARG A 30 -12.03 5.87 6.25
C ARG A 30 -11.06 5.75 7.42
N GLU A 31 -11.61 5.87 8.62
CA GLU A 31 -10.85 5.77 9.86
C GLU A 31 -10.05 4.47 9.97
N GLY A 32 -8.79 4.59 10.40
CA GLY A 32 -7.85 3.51 10.59
C GLY A 32 -7.30 2.89 9.30
N MET A 33 -7.58 3.47 8.13
CA MET A 33 -7.01 3.02 6.86
C MET A 33 -5.56 3.50 6.68
N SER A 34 -5.11 4.51 7.42
CA SER A 34 -3.70 4.93 7.45
C SER A 34 -2.74 3.80 7.87
N ARG A 35 -3.22 2.76 8.57
CA ARG A 35 -2.48 1.50 8.80
C ARG A 35 -1.93 0.89 7.52
N HIS A 36 -2.70 0.91 6.43
CA HIS A 36 -2.27 0.29 5.18
C HIS A 36 -1.07 1.03 4.57
N TYR A 37 -1.01 2.35 4.73
CA TYR A 37 0.12 3.17 4.32
C TYR A 37 1.36 2.81 5.14
N TYR A 38 1.19 2.74 6.47
CA TYR A 38 2.26 2.33 7.38
C TYR A 38 2.76 0.90 7.10
N ASP A 39 1.86 -0.05 6.88
CA ASP A 39 2.19 -1.46 6.59
C ASP A 39 3.09 -1.56 5.34
N VAL A 40 2.79 -0.82 4.27
CA VAL A 40 3.60 -0.81 3.04
C VAL A 40 5.01 -0.30 3.34
N LEU A 41 5.15 0.77 4.11
CA LEU A 41 6.46 1.30 4.50
C LEU A 41 7.26 0.29 5.34
N MET A 42 6.61 -0.39 6.30
CA MET A 42 7.29 -1.37 7.14
C MET A 42 7.73 -2.60 6.34
N LEU A 43 6.90 -3.07 5.39
CA LEU A 43 7.27 -4.15 4.48
C LEU A 43 8.45 -3.75 3.59
N ASP A 44 8.47 -2.51 3.08
CA ASP A 44 9.60 -2.00 2.31
C ASP A 44 10.90 -1.95 3.13
N GLN A 45 10.83 -1.44 4.36
CA GLN A 45 11.99 -1.40 5.27
C GLN A 45 12.52 -2.80 5.62
N ALA A 46 11.66 -3.82 5.59
CA ALA A 46 12.06 -5.21 5.74
C ALA A 46 12.62 -5.84 4.45
N GLY A 47 12.73 -5.08 3.34
CA GLY A 47 13.27 -5.53 2.06
C GLY A 47 12.25 -6.22 1.15
N ILE A 48 10.98 -6.29 1.55
CA ILE A 48 9.95 -7.05 0.84
C ILE A 48 9.61 -6.45 -0.52
N THR A 49 9.76 -5.14 -0.72
CA THR A 49 9.54 -4.51 -2.04
C THR A 49 10.39 -5.18 -3.12
N ASN A 50 11.67 -5.42 -2.84
CA ASN A 50 12.58 -6.05 -3.81
C ASN A 50 12.18 -7.50 -4.11
N GLU A 51 11.79 -8.26 -3.07
CA GLU A 51 11.30 -9.63 -3.23
C GLU A 51 10.00 -9.69 -4.04
N ALA A 52 9.05 -8.81 -3.72
CA ALA A 52 7.76 -8.70 -4.39
C ALA A 52 7.93 -8.30 -5.86
N MET A 53 8.88 -7.41 -6.16
CA MET A 53 9.26 -7.06 -7.53
C MET A 53 9.84 -8.25 -8.31
N GLY A 54 10.44 -9.24 -7.64
CA GLY A 54 10.80 -10.52 -8.27
C GLY A 54 9.61 -11.42 -8.62
N ARG A 55 8.41 -11.09 -8.13
CA ARG A 55 7.20 -11.91 -8.16
C ARG A 55 5.97 -11.12 -8.62
N ILE A 56 6.09 -10.49 -9.79
CA ILE A 56 5.00 -9.71 -10.40
C ILE A 56 3.78 -10.59 -10.72
N ASP A 57 3.98 -11.90 -10.92
CA ASP A 57 2.90 -12.90 -11.05
C ASP A 57 1.91 -12.86 -9.87
N LEU A 58 2.39 -12.51 -8.67
CA LEU A 58 1.54 -12.37 -7.49
C LEU A 58 0.67 -11.11 -7.56
N LEU A 59 1.15 -10.02 -8.17
CA LEU A 59 0.34 -8.82 -8.39
C LEU A 59 -0.85 -9.16 -9.31
N GLU A 60 -0.59 -9.86 -10.42
CA GLU A 60 -1.63 -10.28 -11.36
C GLU A 60 -2.69 -11.15 -10.68
N GLN A 61 -2.27 -12.11 -9.85
CA GLN A 61 -3.18 -12.95 -9.06
C GLN A 61 -3.99 -12.13 -8.06
N VAL A 62 -3.38 -11.15 -7.39
CA VAL A 62 -4.08 -10.28 -6.43
C VAL A 62 -5.12 -9.43 -7.14
N VAL A 63 -4.76 -8.82 -8.29
CA VAL A 63 -5.69 -8.04 -9.12
C VAL A 63 -6.85 -8.91 -9.60
N HIS A 64 -6.55 -10.10 -10.13
CA HIS A 64 -7.57 -11.04 -10.60
C HIS A 64 -8.53 -11.47 -9.47
N ASN A 65 -8.01 -11.83 -8.30
CA ASN A 65 -8.85 -12.20 -7.16
C ASN A 65 -9.73 -11.03 -6.70
N LYS A 66 -9.18 -9.80 -6.69
CA LYS A 66 -9.93 -8.61 -6.30
C LYS A 66 -11.02 -8.24 -7.31
N SER A 67 -10.79 -8.36 -8.61
CA SER A 67 -11.81 -8.06 -9.62
C SER A 67 -13.00 -9.03 -9.55
N LEU A 68 -12.76 -10.28 -9.15
CA LEU A 68 -13.83 -11.27 -8.90
C LEU A 68 -14.62 -10.98 -7.62
N MET A 69 -13.97 -10.52 -6.55
CA MET A 69 -14.61 -10.27 -5.25
C MET A 69 -15.26 -8.89 -5.13
N PHE A 70 -14.73 -7.89 -5.85
CA PHE A 70 -15.14 -6.50 -5.74
C PHE A 70 -15.51 -5.94 -7.12
N ALA A 71 -16.81 -5.94 -7.44
CA ALA A 71 -17.33 -5.35 -8.67
C ALA A 71 -17.29 -3.80 -8.70
N ASP A 72 -16.73 -3.15 -7.66
CA ASP A 72 -16.64 -1.70 -7.57
C ASP A 72 -15.53 -1.18 -8.51
N ARG A 73 -15.93 -0.80 -9.73
CA ARG A 73 -15.07 -0.20 -10.76
C ARG A 73 -14.34 1.06 -10.28
N SER A 74 -14.79 1.73 -9.22
CA SER A 74 -14.12 2.91 -8.69
C SER A 74 -12.76 2.60 -8.04
N ALA A 75 -12.51 1.34 -7.66
CA ALA A 75 -11.24 0.94 -7.08
C ALA A 75 -10.11 0.75 -8.14
N SER A 76 -10.44 0.79 -9.43
CA SER A 76 -9.50 0.70 -10.55
C SER A 76 -8.46 -0.42 -10.41
N TYR A 77 -8.85 -1.57 -9.84
CA TYR A 77 -7.92 -2.69 -9.64
C TYR A 77 -7.35 -3.20 -10.97
N ASP A 78 -8.14 -3.13 -12.04
CA ASP A 78 -7.71 -3.53 -13.39
C ASP A 78 -6.56 -2.67 -13.93
N THR A 79 -6.33 -1.46 -13.37
CA THR A 79 -5.19 -0.60 -13.73
C THR A 79 -4.01 -0.73 -12.78
N ALA A 80 -4.07 -1.61 -11.78
CA ALA A 80 -3.01 -1.79 -10.80
C ALA A 80 -1.91 -2.72 -11.34
N VAL A 81 -1.18 -2.22 -12.34
CA VAL A 81 -0.04 -2.91 -12.95
C VAL A 81 1.26 -2.14 -12.66
N VAL A 82 2.38 -2.84 -12.74
CA VAL A 82 3.71 -2.22 -12.64
C VAL A 82 3.82 -1.09 -13.68
N GLY A 83 4.28 0.08 -13.26
CA GLY A 83 4.36 1.29 -14.09
C GLY A 83 3.19 2.27 -13.91
N THR A 84 2.05 1.82 -13.38
CA THR A 84 0.85 2.65 -13.21
C THR A 84 0.36 2.74 -11.76
N LEU A 85 1.04 2.06 -10.83
CA LEU A 85 0.64 2.02 -9.43
C LEU A 85 0.76 3.41 -8.79
N ARG A 86 -0.15 3.69 -7.85
CA ARG A 86 -0.26 4.98 -7.17
C ARG A 86 -0.39 4.69 -5.69
N LEU A 87 0.61 5.07 -4.91
CA LEU A 87 0.65 4.84 -3.47
C LEU A 87 0.44 6.13 -2.70
N SER A 88 0.91 7.24 -3.26
CA SER A 88 0.80 8.55 -2.63
C SER A 88 -0.59 9.16 -2.90
N PRO A 89 -1.38 9.50 -1.87
CA PRO A 89 -2.59 10.29 -2.05
C PRO A 89 -2.26 11.76 -2.37
N ASP A 90 -3.23 12.46 -2.91
CA ASP A 90 -3.15 13.90 -3.20
C ASP A 90 -4.34 14.67 -2.62
N GLY A 91 -4.25 16.01 -2.69
CA GLY A 91 -5.31 16.95 -2.35
C GLY A 91 -6.04 16.65 -1.03
N ALA A 92 -7.37 16.52 -1.10
CA ALA A 92 -8.19 16.29 0.09
C ALA A 92 -7.93 14.94 0.77
N THR A 93 -7.45 13.92 0.04
CA THR A 93 -7.14 12.60 0.61
C THR A 93 -5.90 12.68 1.49
N TRP A 94 -4.92 13.49 1.11
CA TRP A 94 -3.71 13.72 1.89
C TRP A 94 -4.02 14.28 3.29
N GLU A 95 -4.78 15.36 3.37
CA GLU A 95 -5.13 15.96 4.67
C GLU A 95 -5.95 15.01 5.55
N LYS A 96 -6.82 14.21 4.92
CA LYS A 96 -7.61 13.19 5.62
C LYS A 96 -6.71 12.09 6.17
N LEU A 97 -5.70 11.69 5.40
CA LEU A 97 -4.72 10.68 5.80
C LEU A 97 -3.84 11.16 6.94
N GLU A 98 -3.39 12.42 6.91
CA GLU A 98 -2.59 13.01 7.98
C GLU A 98 -3.33 12.97 9.32
N ARG A 99 -4.60 13.38 9.32
CA ARG A 99 -5.46 13.35 10.52
C ARG A 99 -5.69 11.91 11.01
N ASP A 100 -5.98 10.98 10.11
CA ASP A 100 -6.19 9.57 10.46
C ASP A 100 -4.93 8.94 11.06
N TYR A 101 -3.76 9.23 10.46
CA TYR A 101 -2.47 8.75 10.94
C TYR A 101 -2.09 9.34 12.30
N GLY A 102 -2.41 10.62 12.54
CA GLY A 102 -2.25 11.26 13.84
C GLY A 102 -3.10 10.61 14.93
N ALA A 103 -4.38 10.34 14.65
CA ALA A 103 -5.29 9.67 15.58
C ALA A 103 -4.81 8.24 15.94
N MET A 104 -4.17 7.60 14.98
CA MET A 104 -3.57 6.28 15.15
C MET A 104 -2.34 6.23 16.05
N SER A 105 -1.70 7.38 16.32
CA SER A 105 -0.45 7.45 17.11
C SER A 105 -0.57 6.77 18.48
N GLU A 106 -1.75 6.83 19.10
CA GLU A 106 -2.04 6.23 20.41
C GLU A 106 -2.05 4.68 20.39
N MET A 107 -2.15 4.07 19.22
CA MET A 107 -2.17 2.62 19.06
C MET A 107 -0.77 1.99 18.93
N PHE A 108 0.27 2.80 18.69
CA PHE A 108 1.61 2.27 18.46
C PHE A 108 2.38 2.06 19.77
N MET A 109 2.95 0.86 19.93
CA MET A 109 3.81 0.50 21.07
C MET A 109 5.15 1.27 21.08
N ALA A 110 5.57 1.78 19.92
CA ALA A 110 6.78 2.58 19.74
C ALA A 110 6.45 3.78 18.84
N ALA A 111 7.22 4.87 18.96
CA ALA A 111 6.98 6.06 18.17
C ALA A 111 7.01 5.73 16.66
N PRO A 112 5.89 5.92 15.93
CA PRO A 112 5.86 5.65 14.50
C PRO A 112 6.66 6.74 13.76
N PRO A 113 7.08 6.49 12.50
CA PRO A 113 7.72 7.50 11.68
C PRO A 113 6.77 8.69 11.49
N LYS A 114 7.34 9.89 11.36
CA LYS A 114 6.56 11.10 11.09
C LYS A 114 5.78 10.95 9.77
N PHE A 115 4.65 11.63 9.66
CA PHE A 115 3.79 11.55 8.48
C PHE A 115 4.54 11.92 7.20
N GLU A 116 5.38 12.94 7.22
CA GLU A 116 6.19 13.34 6.06
C GLU A 116 7.22 12.26 5.67
N ALA A 117 7.77 11.55 6.65
CA ALA A 117 8.69 10.43 6.40
C ALA A 117 7.95 9.23 5.80
N LEU A 118 6.73 8.95 6.29
CA LEU A 118 5.85 7.93 5.69
C LEU A 118 5.59 8.24 4.22
N MET A 119 5.20 9.47 3.93
CA MET A 119 4.84 9.86 2.57
C MET A 119 6.04 9.91 1.62
N LYS A 120 7.21 10.36 2.10
CA LYS A 120 8.46 10.29 1.34
C LYS A 120 8.85 8.84 1.02
N GLY A 121 8.67 7.93 1.98
CA GLY A 121 8.92 6.50 1.76
C GLY A 121 7.99 5.91 0.70
N LEU A 122 6.69 6.20 0.78
CA LEU A 122 5.71 5.73 -0.22
C LEU A 122 6.00 6.25 -1.62
N ALA A 123 6.41 7.52 -1.76
CA ALA A 123 6.82 8.07 -3.05
C ALA A 123 8.05 7.35 -3.62
N ALA A 124 9.02 6.98 -2.78
CA ALA A 124 10.19 6.20 -3.21
C ALA A 124 9.83 4.76 -3.62
N ILE A 125 8.91 4.12 -2.89
CA ILE A 125 8.39 2.79 -3.23
C ILE A 125 7.64 2.84 -4.56
N GLU A 126 6.76 3.84 -4.75
CA GLU A 126 6.05 4.06 -6.01
C GLU A 126 7.03 4.24 -7.18
N GLY A 127 8.09 5.03 -6.98
CA GLY A 127 9.16 5.21 -7.97
C GLY A 127 9.91 3.91 -8.29
N THR A 128 10.22 3.09 -7.27
CA THR A 128 10.87 1.79 -7.45
C THR A 128 9.98 0.82 -8.24
N ILE A 129 8.69 0.75 -7.88
CA ILE A 129 7.74 -0.14 -8.54
C ILE A 129 7.53 0.31 -9.99
N ASN A 130 7.32 1.60 -10.23
CA ASN A 130 6.97 2.10 -11.56
C ASN A 130 8.17 2.39 -12.47
N GLY A 131 9.38 2.49 -11.93
CA GLY A 131 10.61 2.81 -12.67
C GLY A 131 11.27 1.62 -13.35
N ARG A 132 10.58 0.47 -13.46
CA ARG A 132 11.08 -0.76 -14.06
C ARG A 132 10.64 -0.92 -15.50
#